data_AF-A8NHX3-F1
#
_entry.id   AF-A8NHX3-F1
#
_cell.length_a   1.000
_cell.length_b   1.000
_cell.length_c   1.000
_cell.angle_alpha   90.00
_cell.angle_beta   90.00
_cell.angle_gamma   90.00
#
_symmetry.space_group_name_H-M   'P 1'
#
loop_
_entity.id
_entity.type
_entity.pdbx_description
1 polymer ?
#
loop_
_entity_poly.entity_id
_entity_poly.type
_entity_poly.pdbx_seq_one_letter_code
_entity_poly.pdbx_strand_id
1 'polypeptide(L)'
;MEIKLTRKKFIYRKYRTECDKAYPATFELGEEDKMTSLRPIVVPGLTIPVPLYHAGFPVSRQYIFKRQLREDDKIEDFQGIVNQATDRWLAQGKPRPFYSARLCFLPTCDYLITFASSLSAPSDLEMFVKHPHEILDRYLGLMKFTEEEKEFIKTRGLFKWYRDLCTGEEESPLPEDACLRTGSLNPDDRDEYD
;
A
#
# COMPACT_ATOMS: atom_id res chain seq x y z
N MET A 1 -8.42 6.80 -22.83
CA MET A 1 -7.20 6.03 -22.51
C MET A 1 -7.56 4.66 -21.92
N GLU A 2 -8.47 3.91 -22.55
CA GLU A 2 -9.11 2.72 -21.93
C GLU A 2 -8.66 1.38 -22.55
N ILE A 3 -8.15 1.39 -23.78
CA ILE A 3 -7.84 0.16 -24.55
C ILE A 3 -6.62 -0.61 -23.99
N LYS A 4 -5.71 0.05 -23.25
CA LYS A 4 -4.51 -0.59 -22.67
C LYS A 4 -4.77 -1.34 -21.38
N LEU A 5 -5.74 -0.91 -20.57
CA LEU A 5 -6.00 -1.51 -19.26
C LEU A 5 -6.68 -2.87 -19.43
N THR A 6 -7.70 -2.95 -20.28
CA THR A 6 -8.46 -4.20 -20.56
C THR A 6 -7.58 -5.34 -21.04
N ARG A 7 -6.52 -5.04 -21.81
CA ARG A 7 -5.57 -6.04 -22.30
C ARG A 7 -4.66 -6.56 -21.18
N LYS A 8 -4.19 -5.69 -20.28
CA LYS A 8 -3.40 -6.11 -19.10
C LYS A 8 -4.23 -6.98 -18.15
N LYS A 9 -5.50 -6.62 -17.93
CA LYS A 9 -6.47 -7.39 -17.14
C LYS A 9 -6.60 -8.83 -17.64
N PHE A 10 -6.87 -8.98 -18.94
CA PHE A 10 -7.02 -10.29 -19.57
C PHE A 10 -5.73 -11.13 -19.50
N ILE A 11 -4.58 -10.50 -19.67
CA ILE A 11 -3.27 -11.18 -19.63
C ILE A 11 -3.02 -11.79 -18.26
N TYR A 12 -3.14 -11.02 -17.18
CA TYR A 12 -2.85 -11.54 -15.85
C TYR A 12 -3.78 -12.69 -15.49
N ARG A 13 -5.09 -12.51 -15.74
CA ARG A 13 -6.10 -13.54 -15.46
C ARG A 13 -5.82 -14.84 -16.21
N LYS A 14 -5.45 -14.75 -17.48
CA LYS A 14 -5.15 -15.92 -18.31
C LYS A 14 -3.91 -16.68 -17.83
N TYR A 15 -2.90 -15.96 -17.32
CA TYR A 15 -1.61 -16.51 -16.91
C TYR A 15 -1.36 -16.35 -15.41
N ARG A 16 -2.44 -16.45 -14.60
CA ARG A 16 -2.40 -16.16 -13.15
C ARG A 16 -1.39 -17.04 -12.43
N THR A 17 -1.40 -18.34 -12.72
CA THR A 17 -0.50 -19.31 -12.09
C THR A 17 0.97 -18.99 -12.37
N GLU A 18 1.30 -18.64 -13.61
CA GLU A 18 2.65 -18.25 -14.01
C GLU A 18 3.07 -16.94 -13.34
N CYS A 19 2.15 -15.97 -13.26
CA CYS A 19 2.41 -14.69 -12.61
C CYS A 19 2.57 -14.83 -11.10
N ASP A 20 1.71 -15.59 -10.41
CA ASP A 20 1.77 -15.81 -8.96
C ASP A 20 3.05 -16.58 -8.58
N LYS A 21 3.53 -17.48 -9.45
CA LYS A 21 4.81 -18.18 -9.26
C LYS A 21 6.02 -17.27 -9.50
N ALA A 22 5.95 -16.36 -10.47
CA ALA A 22 7.08 -15.53 -10.86
C ALA A 22 7.20 -14.24 -10.03
N TYR A 23 6.08 -13.69 -9.56
CA TYR A 23 6.00 -12.38 -8.93
C TYR A 23 5.36 -12.52 -7.55
N PRO A 24 6.15 -12.54 -6.46
CA PRO A 24 5.61 -12.61 -5.11
C PRO A 24 4.59 -11.51 -4.83
N ALA A 25 3.55 -11.81 -4.04
CA ALA A 25 2.56 -10.81 -3.65
C ALA A 25 3.15 -9.69 -2.80
N THR A 26 4.18 -10.01 -2.00
CA THR A 26 4.88 -9.05 -1.14
C THR A 26 6.40 -9.32 -1.10
N PHE A 27 7.16 -8.30 -0.75
CA PHE A 27 8.57 -8.40 -0.32
C PHE A 27 8.74 -7.65 0.99
N GLU A 28 9.61 -8.13 1.87
CA GLU A 28 9.97 -7.40 3.08
C GLU A 28 10.84 -6.18 2.76
N LEU A 29 10.85 -5.18 3.64
CA LEU A 29 11.79 -4.05 3.50
C LEU A 29 13.24 -4.57 3.64
N GLY A 30 14.15 -4.10 2.79
CA GLY A 30 15.51 -4.64 2.69
C GLY A 30 15.65 -5.77 1.66
N GLU A 31 14.57 -6.22 1.04
CA GLU A 31 14.59 -7.21 -0.06
C GLU A 31 14.51 -6.55 -1.46
N GLU A 32 14.87 -5.27 -1.59
CA GLU A 32 14.75 -4.53 -2.84
C GLU A 32 15.57 -5.13 -3.98
N ASP A 33 16.72 -5.75 -3.68
CA ASP A 33 17.52 -6.48 -4.67
C ASP A 33 16.75 -7.66 -5.28
N LYS A 34 15.96 -8.38 -4.46
CA LYS A 34 15.12 -9.48 -4.96
C LYS A 34 14.02 -8.93 -5.86
N MET A 35 13.34 -7.86 -5.43
CA MET A 35 12.28 -7.22 -6.18
C MET A 35 12.76 -6.65 -7.53
N THR A 36 13.91 -5.97 -7.55
CA THR A 36 14.48 -5.37 -8.78
C THR A 36 15.10 -6.40 -9.71
N SER A 37 15.43 -7.59 -9.21
CA SER A 37 15.93 -8.71 -10.04
C SER A 37 14.86 -9.41 -10.88
N LEU A 38 13.58 -9.17 -10.60
CA LEU A 38 12.46 -9.78 -11.31
C LEU A 38 12.54 -9.53 -12.82
N ARG A 39 12.14 -10.55 -13.60
CA ARG A 39 12.19 -10.51 -15.07
C ARG A 39 10.81 -10.70 -15.67
N PRO A 40 10.50 -10.05 -16.81
CA PRO A 40 9.31 -10.34 -17.57
C PRO A 40 9.23 -11.83 -17.92
N ILE A 41 8.05 -12.43 -17.79
CA ILE A 41 7.80 -13.80 -18.23
C ILE A 41 7.41 -13.82 -19.71
N VAL A 42 7.87 -14.85 -20.43
CA VAL A 42 7.59 -15.03 -21.86
C VAL A 42 6.70 -16.26 -22.01
N VAL A 43 5.51 -16.05 -22.57
CA VAL A 43 4.56 -17.11 -22.93
C VAL A 43 4.30 -17.05 -24.46
N PRO A 44 3.79 -18.11 -25.11
CA PRO A 44 3.61 -18.10 -26.56
C PRO A 44 2.83 -16.88 -27.07
N GLY A 45 3.49 -16.05 -27.87
CA GLY A 45 2.91 -14.84 -28.47
C GLY A 45 2.77 -13.62 -27.54
N LEU A 46 3.34 -13.65 -26.32
CA LEU A 46 3.20 -12.57 -25.36
C LEU A 46 4.35 -12.48 -24.34
N THR A 47 4.81 -11.26 -24.06
CA THR A 47 5.67 -10.96 -22.91
C THR A 47 4.84 -10.25 -21.84
N ILE A 48 4.84 -10.79 -20.63
CA ILE A 48 4.13 -10.21 -19.49
C ILE A 48 5.14 -9.44 -18.65
N PRO A 49 4.98 -8.11 -18.49
CA PRO A 49 5.93 -7.30 -17.76
C PRO A 49 5.95 -7.64 -16.27
N VAL A 50 7.03 -7.27 -15.59
CA VAL A 50 7.10 -7.27 -14.13
C VAL A 50 6.03 -6.32 -13.58
N PRO A 51 5.26 -6.70 -12.56
CA PRO A 51 4.26 -5.83 -11.95
C PRO A 51 4.93 -4.68 -11.19
N LEU A 52 4.13 -3.66 -10.89
CA LEU A 52 4.58 -2.59 -10.00
C LEU A 52 4.56 -3.11 -8.56
N TYR A 53 5.52 -2.64 -7.77
CA TYR A 53 5.50 -2.81 -6.33
C TYR A 53 5.46 -1.47 -5.64
N HIS A 54 4.71 -1.41 -4.54
CA HIS A 54 4.51 -0.23 -3.72
C HIS A 54 4.91 -0.53 -2.28
N ALA A 55 5.81 0.27 -1.72
CA ALA A 55 6.13 0.23 -0.30
C ALA A 55 5.08 1.02 0.47
N GLY A 56 4.48 0.41 1.48
CA GLY A 56 3.34 0.96 2.18
C GLY A 56 2.74 0.01 3.19
N PHE A 57 1.56 0.35 3.67
CA PHE A 57 0.73 -0.57 4.45
C PHE A 57 -0.74 -0.54 4.01
N PRO A 58 -1.40 -1.72 3.98
CA PRO A 58 -2.78 -1.88 3.54
C PRO A 58 -3.76 -1.35 4.58
N VAL A 59 -4.82 -0.70 4.10
CA VAL A 59 -5.86 -0.07 4.92
C VAL A 59 -7.22 -0.22 4.24
N SER A 60 -8.23 -0.62 5.01
CA SER A 60 -9.58 -0.77 4.46
C SER A 60 -10.28 0.56 4.25
N ARG A 61 -11.24 0.56 3.33
CA ARG A 61 -12.10 1.70 3.06
C ARG A 61 -12.86 2.13 4.32
N GLN A 62 -13.40 1.16 5.07
CA GLN A 62 -14.18 1.41 6.29
C GLN A 62 -13.31 2.07 7.37
N TYR A 63 -12.05 1.67 7.49
CA TYR A 63 -11.12 2.29 8.43
C TYR A 63 -10.90 3.77 8.10
N ILE A 64 -10.64 4.09 6.82
CA ILE A 64 -10.47 5.49 6.38
C ILE A 64 -11.71 6.32 6.74
N PHE A 65 -12.90 5.80 6.44
CA PHE A 65 -14.17 6.46 6.79
C PHE A 65 -14.31 6.71 8.30
N LYS A 66 -14.13 5.67 9.13
CA LYS A 66 -14.30 5.79 10.58
C LYS A 66 -13.24 6.71 11.21
N ARG A 67 -12.00 6.70 10.71
CA ARG A 67 -10.96 7.66 11.12
C ARG A 67 -11.38 9.09 10.82
N GLN A 68 -11.90 9.38 9.61
CA GLN A 68 -12.31 10.74 9.25
C GLN A 68 -13.43 11.25 10.15
N LEU A 69 -14.43 10.41 10.42
CA LEU A 69 -15.47 10.75 11.38
C LEU A 69 -14.90 11.06 12.77
N ARG A 70 -13.89 10.31 13.24
CA ARG A 70 -13.22 10.54 14.52
C ARG A 70 -12.40 11.84 14.57
N GLU A 71 -11.76 12.22 13.46
CA GLU A 71 -10.83 13.36 13.46
C GLU A 71 -11.45 14.69 13.05
N ASP A 72 -12.39 14.66 12.10
CA ASP A 72 -12.90 15.83 11.40
C ASP A 72 -14.42 16.00 11.56
N ASP A 73 -15.11 15.08 12.24
CA ASP A 73 -16.59 15.03 12.41
C ASP A 73 -17.40 15.01 11.08
N LYS A 74 -16.73 14.78 9.95
CA LYS A 74 -17.34 14.69 8.61
C LYS A 74 -16.43 13.91 7.65
N ILE A 75 -17.03 13.37 6.59
CA ILE A 75 -16.33 12.68 5.51
C ILE A 75 -16.16 13.68 4.36
N GLU A 76 -14.94 14.18 4.14
CA GLU A 76 -14.68 15.18 3.09
C GLU A 76 -13.92 14.64 1.89
N ASP A 77 -12.81 13.92 2.11
CA ASP A 77 -11.92 13.49 1.03
C ASP A 77 -11.18 12.21 1.39
N PHE A 78 -11.37 11.12 0.64
CA PHE A 78 -10.63 9.87 0.85
C PHE A 78 -9.11 10.03 0.82
N GLN A 79 -8.58 10.96 0.01
CA GLN A 79 -7.15 11.27 0.03
C GLN A 79 -6.72 12.12 1.22
N GLY A 80 -7.64 12.68 2.00
CA GLY A 80 -7.36 13.50 3.17
C GLY A 80 -6.43 12.81 4.17
N ILE A 81 -6.49 11.48 4.28
CA ILE A 81 -5.56 10.70 5.11
C ILE A 81 -4.09 10.87 4.71
N VAL A 82 -3.77 10.99 3.43
CA VAL A 82 -2.38 11.18 2.99
C VAL A 82 -1.99 12.66 2.84
N ASN A 83 -2.95 13.52 2.46
CA ASN A 83 -2.71 14.94 2.25
C ASN A 83 -2.45 15.67 3.57
N GLN A 84 -3.21 15.37 4.63
CA GLN A 84 -3.05 15.97 5.95
C GLN A 84 -1.64 15.76 6.54
N ALA A 85 -1.02 14.60 6.30
CA ALA A 85 0.35 14.34 6.76
C ALA A 85 1.35 15.31 6.11
N THR A 86 1.19 15.57 4.81
CA THR A 86 2.05 16.50 4.08
C THR A 86 1.88 17.92 4.59
N ASP A 87 0.64 18.38 4.79
CA ASP A 87 0.37 19.73 5.30
C ASP A 87 0.94 19.95 6.70
N ARG A 88 0.75 18.97 7.60
CA ARG A 88 1.31 19.02 8.97
C ARG A 88 2.84 18.97 8.95
N TRP A 89 3.45 18.20 8.06
CA TRP A 89 4.90 18.16 7.87
C TRP A 89 5.46 19.51 7.39
N LEU A 90 4.78 20.15 6.43
CA LEU A 90 5.11 21.49 5.95
C LEU A 90 5.05 22.51 7.10
N ALA A 91 4.01 22.46 7.93
CA ALA A 91 3.84 23.33 9.08
C ALA A 91 4.94 23.17 10.16
N GLN A 92 5.52 21.98 10.27
CA GLN A 92 6.65 21.69 11.18
C GLN A 92 8.03 22.08 10.61
N GLY A 93 8.10 22.76 9.45
CA GLY A 93 9.37 23.19 8.86
C GLY A 93 10.07 22.11 8.03
N LYS A 94 9.33 21.10 7.54
CA LYS A 94 9.82 20.05 6.63
C LYS A 94 10.96 19.17 7.18
N PRO A 95 10.88 18.66 8.42
CA PRO A 95 11.95 17.84 8.98
C PRO A 95 12.12 16.54 8.19
N ARG A 96 13.36 16.20 7.83
CA ARG A 96 13.72 14.97 7.07
C ARG A 96 14.16 13.84 8.01
N PRO A 97 14.06 12.56 7.61
CA PRO A 97 13.52 12.07 6.33
C PRO A 97 11.98 12.09 6.33
N PHE A 98 11.38 12.36 5.16
CA PHE A 98 9.94 12.33 4.95
C PHE A 98 9.60 12.11 3.47
N TYR A 99 8.58 11.29 3.23
CA TYR A 99 7.91 11.13 1.94
C TYR A 99 6.42 11.41 2.09
N SER A 100 5.88 12.20 1.16
CA SER A 100 4.43 12.33 1.04
C SER A 100 3.84 10.99 0.63
N ALA A 101 3.01 10.43 1.52
CA ALA A 101 2.26 9.24 1.22
C ALA A 101 1.24 9.50 0.09
N ARG A 102 0.82 8.42 -0.57
CA ARG A 102 -0.26 8.41 -1.55
C ARG A 102 -1.21 7.29 -1.21
N LEU A 103 -2.47 7.46 -1.58
CA LEU A 103 -3.45 6.39 -1.50
C LEU A 103 -3.52 5.69 -2.86
N CYS A 104 -3.17 4.41 -2.88
CA CYS A 104 -3.29 3.56 -4.06
C CYS A 104 -4.42 2.55 -3.84
N PHE A 105 -5.21 2.24 -4.87
CA PHE A 105 -6.18 1.16 -4.77
C PHE A 105 -5.44 -0.18 -4.76
N LEU A 106 -5.73 -1.03 -3.78
CA LEU A 106 -5.17 -2.38 -3.71
C LEU A 106 -6.34 -3.38 -3.68
N PRO A 107 -6.52 -4.22 -4.72
CA PRO A 107 -7.70 -5.07 -4.82
C PRO A 107 -7.93 -6.05 -3.65
N THR A 108 -6.89 -6.34 -2.87
CA THR A 108 -6.96 -7.27 -1.73
C THR A 108 -7.48 -6.66 -0.44
N CYS A 109 -7.50 -5.32 -0.31
CA CYS A 109 -7.78 -4.66 0.98
C CYS A 109 -8.32 -3.23 0.84
N ASP A 110 -8.92 -2.91 -0.31
CA ASP A 110 -9.34 -1.58 -0.76
C ASP A 110 -8.20 -0.61 -1.09
N TYR A 111 -7.33 -0.29 -0.13
CA TYR A 111 -6.31 0.72 -0.31
C TYR A 111 -4.96 0.34 0.30
N LEU A 112 -3.91 0.95 -0.26
CA LEU A 112 -2.55 0.95 0.25
C LEU A 112 -2.13 2.41 0.49
N ILE A 113 -1.73 2.73 1.71
CA ILE A 113 -1.00 3.98 1.99
C ILE A 113 0.46 3.71 1.60
N THR A 114 0.88 4.29 0.48
CA THR A 114 2.19 4.02 -0.15
C THR A 114 3.10 5.24 -0.12
N PHE A 115 4.39 5.00 0.11
CA PHE A 115 5.43 6.05 0.22
C PHE A 115 6.39 6.04 -0.97
N ALA A 116 6.62 4.86 -1.54
CA ALA A 116 7.49 4.66 -2.69
C ALA A 116 6.92 3.56 -3.59
N SER A 117 7.28 3.60 -4.87
CA SER A 117 7.06 2.50 -5.80
C SER A 117 8.38 2.06 -6.46
N SER A 118 8.39 0.84 -6.98
CA SER A 118 9.47 0.29 -7.81
C SER A 118 9.83 1.13 -9.06
N LEU A 119 8.99 2.09 -9.45
CA LEU A 119 9.25 3.05 -10.53
C LEU A 119 9.60 4.46 -10.03
N SER A 120 9.80 4.64 -8.73
CA SER A 120 10.27 5.92 -8.19
C SER A 120 11.64 6.27 -8.77
N ALA A 121 11.98 7.56 -8.81
CA ALA A 121 13.31 7.97 -9.24
C ALA A 121 14.38 7.27 -8.38
N PRO A 122 15.54 6.86 -8.93
CA PRO A 122 16.55 6.12 -8.17
C PRO A 122 16.98 6.82 -6.88
N SER A 123 17.15 8.15 -6.92
CA SER A 123 17.48 8.96 -5.74
C SER A 123 16.36 8.96 -4.69
N ASP A 124 15.11 8.85 -5.12
CA ASP A 124 13.98 8.78 -4.20
C ASP A 124 13.89 7.40 -3.53
N LEU A 125 14.09 6.36 -4.33
CA LEU A 125 14.12 4.99 -3.82
C LEU A 125 15.27 4.82 -2.83
N GLU A 126 16.44 5.38 -3.09
CA GLU A 126 17.60 5.34 -2.19
C GLU A 126 17.30 6.00 -0.83
N MET A 127 16.68 7.19 -0.81
CA MET A 127 16.29 7.83 0.46
C MET A 127 15.27 6.99 1.23
N PHE A 128 14.29 6.40 0.52
CA PHE A 128 13.29 5.55 1.15
C PHE A 128 13.93 4.30 1.77
N VAL A 129 14.75 3.57 1.01
CA VAL A 129 15.40 2.32 1.43
C VAL A 129 16.36 2.55 2.60
N LYS A 130 16.99 3.73 2.68
CA LYS A 130 17.88 4.07 3.80
C LYS A 130 17.14 4.36 5.10
N HIS A 131 15.92 4.89 5.04
CA HIS A 131 15.19 5.39 6.22
C HIS A 131 13.71 4.94 6.30
N PRO A 132 13.34 3.70 5.95
CA PRO A 132 11.94 3.34 5.76
C PRO A 132 11.13 3.47 7.06
N HIS A 133 11.69 3.02 8.18
CA HIS A 133 11.04 3.09 9.49
C HIS A 133 10.93 4.52 10.03
N GLU A 134 11.96 5.36 9.84
CA GLU A 134 11.90 6.77 10.25
C GLU A 134 10.84 7.56 9.45
N ILE A 135 10.68 7.24 8.16
CA ILE A 135 9.62 7.80 7.31
C ILE A 135 8.25 7.38 7.83
N LEU A 136 8.06 6.08 8.11
CA LEU A 136 6.82 5.58 8.69
C LEU A 136 6.52 6.25 10.04
N ASP A 137 7.48 6.29 10.94
CA ASP A 137 7.33 6.87 12.27
C ASP A 137 6.93 8.34 12.21
N ARG A 138 7.55 9.10 11.29
CA ARG A 138 7.21 10.50 11.08
C ARG A 138 5.80 10.65 10.54
N TYR A 139 5.41 9.83 9.56
CA TYR A 139 4.05 9.83 9.04
C TYR A 139 3.03 9.51 10.15
N LEU A 140 3.26 8.44 10.90
CA LEU A 140 2.38 8.04 12.01
C LEU A 140 2.30 9.09 13.12
N GLY A 141 3.39 9.82 13.39
CA GLY A 141 3.43 10.91 14.36
C GLY A 141 2.74 12.20 13.90
N LEU A 142 2.69 12.44 12.59
CA LEU A 142 1.95 13.57 12.01
C LEU A 142 0.44 13.33 11.98
N MET A 143 0.04 12.07 12.04
CA MET A 143 -1.34 11.61 11.90
C MET A 143 -1.91 11.21 13.26
N LYS A 144 -3.24 11.30 13.48
CA LYS A 144 -3.83 10.91 14.78
C LYS A 144 -4.17 9.41 14.82
N PHE A 145 -3.16 8.58 14.53
CA PHE A 145 -3.25 7.15 14.81
C PHE A 145 -3.18 6.93 16.33
N THR A 146 -3.97 5.99 16.86
CA THR A 146 -3.82 5.53 18.24
C THR A 146 -2.53 4.73 18.40
N GLU A 147 -2.06 4.51 19.63
CA GLU A 147 -0.84 3.73 19.85
C GLU A 147 -1.02 2.28 19.41
N GLU A 148 -2.22 1.71 19.58
CA GLU A 148 -2.55 0.36 19.12
C GLU A 148 -2.52 0.26 17.59
N GLU A 149 -3.05 1.27 16.88
CA GLU A 149 -2.98 1.34 15.40
C GLU A 149 -1.51 1.41 14.94
N LYS A 150 -0.70 2.24 15.60
CA LYS A 150 0.74 2.37 15.28
C LYS A 150 1.48 1.07 15.54
N GLU A 151 1.23 0.42 16.67
CA GLU A 151 1.84 -0.86 17.01
C GLU A 151 1.43 -1.93 16.01
N PHE A 152 0.15 -2.02 15.65
CA PHE A 152 -0.34 -2.96 14.64
C PHE A 152 0.37 -2.78 13.29
N ILE A 153 0.50 -1.55 12.80
CA ILE A 153 1.22 -1.26 11.54
C ILE A 153 2.69 -1.68 11.62
N LYS A 154 3.36 -1.41 12.74
CA LYS A 154 4.80 -1.66 12.91
C LYS A 154 5.15 -3.12 13.17
N THR A 155 4.38 -3.79 14.03
CA THR A 155 4.73 -5.10 14.60
C THR A 155 4.17 -6.26 13.79
N ARG A 156 3.05 -6.08 13.08
CA ARG A 156 2.45 -7.12 12.23
C ARG A 156 3.07 -7.20 10.83
N GLY A 157 4.19 -6.50 10.59
CA GLY A 157 4.88 -6.53 9.30
C GLY A 157 4.01 -6.01 8.14
N LEU A 158 3.11 -5.07 8.43
CA LEU A 158 2.27 -4.44 7.41
C LEU A 158 3.02 -3.45 6.54
N PHE A 159 4.12 -2.91 7.06
CA PHE A 159 4.91 -1.94 6.32
C PHE A 159 5.98 -2.62 5.48
N LYS A 160 5.64 -2.88 4.21
CA LYS A 160 6.47 -3.66 3.27
C LYS A 160 6.12 -3.36 1.81
N TRP A 161 6.71 -4.10 0.88
CA TRP A 161 6.42 -3.98 -0.55
C TRP A 161 5.23 -4.84 -0.93
N TYR A 162 4.25 -4.24 -1.62
CA TYR A 162 3.04 -4.91 -2.10
C TYR A 162 2.98 -4.86 -3.62
N ARG A 163 2.64 -5.99 -4.23
CA ARG A 163 2.42 -6.11 -5.68
C ARG A 163 1.15 -5.35 -6.07
N ASP A 164 1.29 -4.34 -6.92
CA ASP A 164 0.18 -3.72 -7.64
C ASP A 164 0.01 -4.41 -8.99
N LEU A 165 -1.04 -5.23 -9.04
CA LEU A 165 -1.60 -5.69 -10.29
C LEU A 165 -2.66 -4.67 -10.72
N CYS A 166 -2.37 -3.92 -11.78
CA CYS A 166 -3.35 -3.05 -12.44
C CYS A 166 -4.46 -3.84 -13.16
N THR A 167 -5.01 -4.88 -12.53
CA THR A 167 -6.05 -5.75 -13.05
C THR A 167 -7.43 -5.32 -12.55
N GLY A 168 -7.52 -4.69 -11.37
CA GLY A 168 -8.78 -4.23 -10.78
C GLY A 168 -9.83 -5.33 -10.66
N GLU A 169 -9.40 -6.58 -10.50
CA GLU A 169 -10.25 -7.73 -10.15
C GLU A 169 -9.94 -8.13 -8.70
N GLU A 170 -10.91 -8.78 -8.03
CA GLU A 170 -10.77 -9.32 -6.68
C GLU A 170 -9.61 -10.32 -6.61
N GLU A 171 -8.49 -9.88 -6.03
CA GLU A 171 -7.55 -10.82 -5.43
C GLU A 171 -8.17 -11.36 -4.14
N SER A 172 -7.72 -12.54 -3.68
CA SER A 172 -8.16 -13.06 -2.39
C SER A 172 -7.90 -12.00 -1.31
N PRO A 173 -8.89 -11.67 -0.47
CA PRO A 173 -8.74 -10.63 0.52
C PRO A 173 -7.53 -10.92 1.40
N LEU A 174 -6.79 -9.87 1.79
CA LEU A 174 -5.71 -10.04 2.77
C LEU A 174 -6.30 -10.63 4.06
N PRO A 175 -5.57 -11.51 4.76
CA PRO A 175 -5.90 -11.89 6.13
C PRO A 175 -6.22 -10.66 7.01
N GLU A 176 -7.06 -10.83 8.03
CA GLU A 176 -7.48 -9.74 8.91
C GLU A 176 -6.29 -9.06 9.62
N ASP A 177 -5.23 -9.81 9.91
CA ASP A 177 -3.98 -9.33 10.51
C ASP A 177 -3.00 -8.72 9.49
N ALA A 178 -3.35 -8.77 8.20
CA ALA A 178 -2.57 -8.24 7.09
C ALA A 178 -3.17 -6.96 6.50
N CYS A 179 -4.17 -6.33 7.15
CA CYS A 179 -4.78 -5.06 6.74
C CYS A 179 -5.26 -4.28 7.97
N LEU A 180 -5.06 -2.96 7.98
CA LEU A 180 -5.66 -2.09 8.99
C LEU A 180 -7.16 -1.89 8.70
N ARG A 181 -8.02 -2.54 9.47
CA ARG A 181 -9.49 -2.47 9.38
C ARG A 181 -10.09 -1.94 10.67
N THR A 182 -11.34 -1.52 10.60
CA THR A 182 -12.13 -1.34 11.83
C THR A 182 -12.38 -2.71 12.43
N GLY A 183 -11.93 -2.95 13.66
CA GLY A 183 -11.98 -4.26 14.31
C GLY A 183 -10.66 -5.05 14.27
N SER A 184 -9.65 -4.63 13.49
CA SER A 184 -8.30 -5.26 13.53
C SER A 184 -7.64 -5.18 14.91
N LEU A 185 -8.15 -4.33 15.80
CA LEU A 185 -7.67 -4.12 17.17
C LEU A 185 -8.63 -4.69 18.23
N ASN A 186 -9.83 -5.10 17.84
CA ASN A 186 -10.87 -5.59 18.75
C ASN A 186 -11.71 -6.68 18.05
N PRO A 187 -11.47 -7.97 18.30
CA PRO A 187 -12.14 -9.08 17.60
C PRO A 187 -13.65 -9.22 17.90
N ASP A 188 -14.14 -8.48 18.91
CA ASP A 188 -15.55 -8.37 19.28
C ASP A 188 -16.30 -7.27 18.50
N ASP A 189 -15.57 -6.35 17.85
CA ASP A 189 -16.14 -5.31 16.97
C ASP A 189 -16.23 -5.79 15.51
N ARG A 190 -16.42 -7.10 15.29
CA ARG A 190 -16.68 -7.64 13.95
C ARG A 190 -17.99 -7.06 13.44
N ASP A 191 -17.87 -6.07 12.55
CA ASP A 191 -18.98 -5.37 11.92
C ASP A 191 -19.94 -6.41 11.27
N GLU A 192 -21.24 -6.34 11.57
CA GLU A 192 -22.33 -7.19 11.04
C GLU A 192 -22.57 -7.04 9.51
N TYR A 193 -21.65 -6.44 8.78
CA TYR A 193 -21.79 -6.10 7.37
C TYR A 193 -20.60 -6.64 6.56
N ASP A 194 -20.50 -7.97 6.52
CA ASP A 194 -19.88 -8.70 5.40
C ASP A 194 -20.92 -8.90 4.27
#